data_AF-X0T556-F1
#
_entry.id   AF-X0T556-F1
#
_cell.length_a   1.000
_cell.length_b   1.000
_cell.length_c   1.000
_cell.angle_alpha   90.00
_cell.angle_beta   90.00
_cell.angle_gamma   90.00
#
_symmetry.space_group_name_H-M   'P 1'
#
loop_
_entity.id
_entity.type
_entity.pdbx_description
1 polymer ?
#
loop_
_entity_poly.entity_id
_entity_poly.type
_entity_poly.pdbx_seq_one_letter_code
_entity_poly.pdbx_strand_id
1 'polypeptide(L)'
;MFKTYFGNTKTIKILDFLADHVSYEYTLEAIENYTGISIYIEIKNLVEFGFVIKEDKKYKLNTENDLIKAMLKFDFEYVKKIADKS
;
A
#
# COMPACT_ATOMS: atom_id res chain seq x y z
N MET A 1 5.10 7.03 -0.59
CA MET A 1 6.02 7.01 0.56
C MET A 1 6.81 5.69 0.76
N PHE A 2 6.22 4.49 0.66
CA PHE A 2 6.90 3.20 0.91
C PHE A 2 7.98 2.81 -0.10
N LYS A 3 7.86 3.22 -1.37
CA LYS A 3 8.87 2.93 -2.42
C LYS A 3 10.27 3.42 -2.05
N THR A 4 10.34 4.49 -1.27
CA THR A 4 11.60 5.11 -0.82
C THR A 4 12.30 4.25 0.25
N TYR A 5 11.55 3.47 1.03
CA TYR A 5 12.07 2.74 2.19
C TYR A 5 12.23 1.23 1.95
N PHE A 6 11.32 0.63 1.19
CA PHE A 6 11.28 -0.82 0.96
C PHE A 6 11.69 -1.20 -0.47
N GLY A 7 12.13 -0.21 -1.27
CA GLY A 7 12.58 -0.39 -2.64
C GLY A 7 11.45 -0.32 -3.67
N ASN A 8 11.84 -0.43 -4.95
CA ASN A 8 10.96 -0.20 -6.10
C ASN A 8 10.36 -1.51 -6.66
N THR A 9 9.81 -2.35 -5.80
CA THR A 9 9.13 -3.59 -6.23
C THR A 9 7.67 -3.31 -6.54
N LYS A 10 7.07 -4.10 -7.45
CA LYS A 10 5.65 -3.97 -7.80
C LYS A 10 4.73 -4.04 -6.58
N THR A 11 5.02 -4.95 -5.65
CA THR A 11 4.29 -5.10 -4.38
C THR A 11 4.30 -3.82 -3.56
N ILE A 12 5.47 -3.19 -3.40
CA ILE A 12 5.60 -1.93 -2.68
C ILE A 12 4.87 -0.81 -3.43
N LYS A 13 4.89 -0.79 -4.77
CA LYS A 13 4.12 0.21 -5.53
C LYS A 13 2.62 0.14 -5.28
N ILE A 14 2.06 -1.07 -5.13
CA ILE A 14 0.65 -1.28 -4.82
C ILE A 14 0.34 -0.81 -3.40
N LEU A 15 1.15 -1.23 -2.42
CA LEU A 15 0.97 -0.82 -1.03
C LEU A 15 1.10 0.71 -0.86
N ASP A 16 2.04 1.31 -1.58
CA ASP A 16 2.24 2.77 -1.63
C ASP A 16 0.98 3.49 -2.09
N PHE A 17 0.42 3.06 -3.22
CA PHE A 17 -0.81 3.62 -3.78
C PHE A 17 -2.02 3.45 -2.85
N LEU A 18 -2.19 2.26 -2.28
CA LEU A 18 -3.29 1.99 -1.36
C LEU A 18 -3.13 2.74 -0.03
N ALA A 19 -1.91 3.06 0.38
CA ALA A 19 -1.65 3.81 1.61
C ALA A 19 -1.76 5.33 1.45
N ASP A 20 -1.52 5.88 0.26
CA ASP A 20 -1.87 7.28 -0.03
C ASP A 20 -3.38 7.55 0.16
N HIS A 21 -4.20 6.51 0.01
CA HIS A 21 -5.66 6.58 0.14
C HIS A 21 -6.22 5.41 0.96
N VAL A 22 -5.76 5.31 2.20
CA VAL A 22 -6.08 4.21 3.15
C VAL A 22 -7.57 3.84 3.21
N SER A 23 -8.47 4.82 3.12
CA SER A 23 -9.92 4.63 3.25
C SER A 23 -10.65 4.33 1.94
N TYR A 24 -9.93 4.32 0.81
CA TYR A 24 -10.53 4.21 -0.52
C TYR A 24 -10.35 2.80 -1.09
N GLU A 25 -11.36 2.35 -1.83
CA GLU A 25 -11.35 1.06 -2.50
C GLU A 25 -11.07 1.26 -3.99
N TYR A 26 -10.15 0.46 -4.54
CA TYR A 26 -9.71 0.59 -5.93
C TYR A 26 -9.98 -0.68 -6.71
N THR A 27 -10.44 -0.54 -7.96
CA THR A 27 -10.48 -1.67 -8.90
C THR A 27 -9.06 -2.05 -9.32
N LEU A 28 -8.88 -3.29 -9.79
CA LEU A 28 -7.61 -3.74 -10.35
C LEU A 28 -7.12 -2.78 -11.44
N GLU A 29 -8.01 -2.38 -12.35
CA GLU A 29 -7.73 -1.46 -13.45
C GLU A 29 -7.26 -0.08 -12.96
N ALA A 30 -7.81 0.44 -11.86
CA ALA A 30 -7.37 1.72 -11.30
C ALA A 30 -5.92 1.63 -10.79
N ILE A 31 -5.57 0.52 -10.14
CA ILE A 31 -4.22 0.27 -9.62
C ILE A 31 -3.24 0.04 -10.78
N GLU A 32 -3.62 -0.73 -11.80
CA GLU A 32 -2.78 -0.96 -12.99
C GLU A 32 -2.57 0.33 -13.79
N ASN A 33 -3.59 1.16 -13.96
CA ASN A 33 -3.47 2.47 -14.62
C ASN A 33 -2.54 3.41 -13.86
N TYR A 34 -2.61 3.43 -12.53
CA TYR A 34 -1.73 4.27 -11.71
C TYR A 34 -0.28 3.77 -11.70
N THR A 35 -0.09 2.45 -11.56
CA THR A 35 1.25 1.87 -11.46
C THR A 35 1.93 1.64 -12.80
N GLY A 36 1.17 1.61 -13.90
CA GLY A 36 1.62 1.34 -15.26
C GLY A 36 2.11 -0.09 -15.48
N ILE A 37 1.75 -1.02 -14.59
CA ILE A 37 2.29 -2.38 -14.55
C ILE A 37 1.15 -3.35 -14.27
N SER A 38 1.21 -4.54 -14.86
CA SER A 38 0.27 -5.60 -14.47
C SER A 38 0.61 -6.15 -13.09
N ILE A 39 -0.39 -6.11 -12.21
CA ILE A 39 -0.27 -6.36 -10.76
C ILE A 39 -1.11 -7.56 -10.29
N TYR A 40 -1.68 -8.34 -11.21
CA TYR A 40 -2.61 -9.42 -10.86
C TYR A 40 -2.03 -10.44 -9.87
N ILE A 41 -0.78 -10.87 -10.07
CA ILE A 41 -0.12 -11.85 -9.20
C ILE A 41 0.20 -11.22 -7.84
N GLU A 42 0.74 -10.00 -7.87
CA GLU A 42 1.20 -9.29 -6.69
C GLU A 42 0.04 -8.91 -5.77
N ILE A 43 -1.09 -8.45 -6.32
CA ILE A 43 -2.27 -8.13 -5.52
C ILE A 43 -2.95 -9.36 -4.95
N LYS A 44 -2.93 -10.48 -5.71
CA LYS A 44 -3.42 -11.76 -5.20
C LYS A 44 -2.59 -12.20 -4.00
N ASN A 45 -1.26 -12.16 -4.11
CA ASN A 45 -0.36 -12.47 -3.00
C ASN A 45 -0.60 -11.55 -1.80
N LEU A 46 -0.77 -10.24 -2.03
CA LEU A 46 -1.06 -9.27 -0.96
C LEU A 46 -2.38 -9.57 -0.23
N VAL A 47 -3.38 -10.07 -0.94
CA VAL A 47 -4.64 -10.53 -0.35
C VAL A 47 -4.44 -11.82 0.44
N GLU A 48 -3.68 -12.78 -0.09
CA GLU A 48 -3.36 -14.04 0.60
C GLU A 48 -2.54 -13.81 1.88
N PHE A 49 -1.62 -12.84 1.88
CA PHE A 49 -0.86 -12.43 3.06
C PHE A 49 -1.67 -11.55 4.04
N GLY A 50 -2.91 -11.18 3.69
CA GLY A 50 -3.77 -10.35 4.53
C GLY A 50 -3.34 -8.90 4.63
N PHE A 51 -2.52 -8.39 3.70
CA PHE A 51 -2.12 -6.98 3.62
C PHE A 51 -3.14 -6.11 2.89
N VAL A 52 -3.90 -6.72 1.98
CA VAL A 52 -4.95 -6.09 1.20
C VAL A 52 -6.24 -6.88 1.40
N ILE A 53 -7.36 -6.18 1.58
CA ILE A 53 -8.69 -6.79 1.63
C ILE A 53 -9.30 -6.66 0.24
N LYS A 54 -9.83 -7.76 -0.29
CA LYS A 54 -10.63 -7.76 -1.52
C LYS A 54 -12.11 -7.82 -1.14
N GLU A 55 -12.86 -6.81 -1.56
CA GLU A 55 -14.33 -6.78 -1.47
C GLU A 55 -14.90 -6.68 -2.88
N ASP A 56 -15.57 -7.75 -3.32
CA ASP A 56 -16.08 -7.88 -4.69
C ASP A 56 -14.98 -7.67 -5.76
N LYS A 57 -15.08 -6.60 -6.55
CA LYS A 57 -14.12 -6.21 -7.60
C LYS A 57 -13.12 -5.13 -7.15
N LYS A 58 -13.12 -4.78 -5.87
CA LYS A 58 -12.25 -3.74 -5.33
C LYS A 58 -11.27 -4.27 -4.29
N TYR A 59 -10.18 -3.52 -4.11
CA TYR A 59 -9.08 -3.80 -3.23
C TYR A 59 -8.83 -2.58 -2.35
N LYS A 60 -8.66 -2.81 -1.05
CA LYS A 60 -8.33 -1.77 -0.07
C LYS A 60 -7.22 -2.22 0.85
N LEU A 61 -6.49 -1.28 1.43
CA LEU A 61 -5.44 -1.59 2.39
C LEU A 61 -6.04 -2.24 3.64
N ASN A 62 -5.44 -3.32 4.15
CA ASN A 62 -5.86 -3.92 5.41
C ASN A 62 -5.29 -3.13 6.59
N THR A 63 -5.97 -2.08 7.02
CA THR A 63 -5.58 -1.29 8.20
C THR A 63 -5.72 -2.03 9.51
N GLU A 64 -6.35 -3.20 9.55
CA GLU A 64 -6.48 -4.01 10.76
C GLU A 64 -5.24 -4.89 10.99
N ASN A 65 -4.50 -5.21 9.93
CA ASN A 65 -3.27 -5.99 9.98
C ASN A 65 -2.15 -5.26 10.75
N ASP A 66 -1.56 -5.92 11.75
CA ASP A 66 -0.54 -5.32 12.63
C ASP A 66 0.73 -4.88 11.88
N LEU A 67 1.13 -5.60 10.83
CA LEU A 67 2.28 -5.20 10.01
C LEU A 67 1.97 -3.96 9.19
N ILE A 68 0.76 -3.85 8.62
CA ILE A 68 0.34 -2.64 7.90
C ILE A 68 0.23 -1.45 8.85
N LYS A 69 -0.36 -1.64 10.04
CA LYS A 69 -0.37 -0.61 11.09
C LYS A 69 1.03 -0.17 11.48
N ALA A 70 1.94 -1.11 11.68
CA ALA A 70 3.34 -0.81 12.00
C ALA A 70 4.03 -0.04 10.87
N MET A 71 3.80 -0.43 9.61
CA MET A 71 4.33 0.27 8.44
C MET A 71 3.81 1.71 8.35
N LEU A 72 2.49 1.91 8.49
CA LEU A 72 1.88 3.25 8.47
C LEU A 72 2.38 4.12 9.63
N LYS A 73 2.51 3.54 10.82
CA LYS A 73 3.02 4.25 12.00
C LYS A 73 4.49 4.63 11.83
N PHE A 74 5.30 3.72 11.31
CA PHE A 74 6.72 3.98 11.05
C PHE A 74 6.90 5.11 10.04
N ASP A 75 6.10 5.12 8.96
CA ASP A 75 6.08 6.19 7.98
C ASP A 75 5.74 7.54 8.63
N PHE A 76 4.69 7.59 9.46
CA PHE A 76 4.29 8.79 10.18
C PHE A 76 5.37 9.30 11.17
N GLU A 77 5.99 8.41 11.94
CA GLU A 77 7.06 8.78 12.88
C GLU A 77 8.32 9.27 12.16
N TYR A 78 8.61 8.73 10.98
CA TYR A 78 9.73 9.19 10.14
C TYR A 78 9.47 10.57 9.54
N VAL A 79 8.29 10.78 8.95
CA VAL A 79 7.89 12.09 8.42
C VAL A 79 7.97 13.15 9.52
N LYS A 80 7.49 12.83 10.73
CA LYS A 80 7.59 13.72 11.88
C LYS A 80 9.05 14.04 12.25
N LYS A 81 9.94 13.04 12.30
CA LYS A 81 11.37 13.25 12.59
C LYS A 81 12.09 14.11 11.55
N ILE A 82 11.67 14.05 10.29
CA ILE A 82 12.23 14.89 9.23
C ILE A 82 11.69 16.32 9.36
N ALA A 83 10.39 16.46 9.62
CA ALA A 83 9.75 17.77 9.80
C ALA A 83 10.27 18.53 11.04
N ASP A 84 10.57 17.82 12.14
CA ASP A 84 11.15 18.43 13.36
C ASP A 84 12.63 18.84 13.19
N LYS A 85 13.30 18.41 12.11
CA LYS A 85 14.70 18.73 11.80
C LYS A 85 14.89 19.85 10.77
N SER A 86 13.80 20.46 10.29
CA SER A 86 13.80 21.55 9.31
C SER A 86 13.39 22.89 9.92
#